data_AF-K2QKJ3-F1
#
_entry.id   AF-K2QKJ3-F1
#
_cell.length_a   1.000
_cell.length_b   1.000
_cell.length_c   1.000
_cell.angle_alpha   90.00
_cell.angle_beta   90.00
_cell.angle_gamma   90.00
#
_symmetry.space_group_name_H-M   'P 1'
#
loop_
_entity.id
_entity.type
_entity.pdbx_description
1 polymer ?
#
loop_
_entity_poly.entity_id
_entity_poly.type
_entity_poly.pdbx_seq_one_letter_code
_entity_poly.pdbx_strand_id
1 'polypeptide(L)'
;MAPSIETPRLATQTPAKVVYNENVKFPPDSQVQIMSHGPNPLVGIPSFNTHQEHRQHILVHLAAIFRNWARCGFTEGISGHISVRDPEHADCIWMNPIGKHFSLLNASDMLCLEVDTGRIVGGNKTRPANAPGFYIHSEIHKARPDVHAICHAHTIAGRAWSVFGKPLDMITQDVCDFYGALAVDDEYGGIVTAEEEGRRIAHQLGPKSKGAILLNHGLLTVGHTVDEASFLFGLLDRSCAIQLQVEAACNGNPTLKKKIIPHEQAALNYSLAGEKNWLYEEAQPDIQMEIELAGDIISRGVENMTIERS
;
A
#
# COMPACT_ATOMS: atom_id res chain seq x y z
N MET A 1 38.27 -8.15 -40.50
CA MET A 1 38.43 -8.06 -39.03
C MET A 1 37.74 -6.79 -38.58
N ALA A 2 36.61 -6.89 -37.87
CA ALA A 2 35.96 -5.75 -37.24
C ALA A 2 36.44 -5.66 -35.77
N PRO A 3 36.70 -4.47 -35.22
CA PRO A 3 37.18 -4.34 -33.85
C PRO A 3 36.04 -4.64 -32.86
N SER A 4 36.31 -5.52 -31.89
CA SER A 4 35.46 -5.78 -30.74
C SER A 4 35.39 -4.52 -29.85
N ILE A 5 34.20 -3.95 -29.72
CA ILE A 5 33.93 -2.89 -28.75
C ILE A 5 33.63 -3.59 -27.41
N GLU A 6 34.60 -3.58 -26.50
CA GLU A 6 34.36 -3.94 -25.10
C GLU A 6 33.51 -2.85 -24.44
N THR A 7 32.30 -3.21 -24.02
CA THR A 7 31.49 -2.38 -23.13
C THR A 7 32.10 -2.43 -21.73
N PRO A 8 32.35 -1.27 -21.08
CA PRO A 8 32.86 -1.28 -19.72
C PRO A 8 31.76 -1.81 -18.78
N ARG A 9 32.09 -2.84 -18.00
CA ARG A 9 31.24 -3.28 -16.89
C ARG A 9 31.15 -2.13 -15.90
N LEU A 10 29.97 -1.52 -15.78
CA LEU A 10 29.68 -0.65 -14.65
C LEU A 10 29.83 -1.47 -13.36
N ALA A 11 30.62 -0.93 -12.42
CA ALA A 11 30.70 -1.47 -11.09
C ALA A 11 29.29 -1.45 -10.47
N THR A 12 28.76 -2.63 -10.16
CA THR A 12 27.50 -2.78 -9.43
C THR A 12 27.71 -2.20 -8.03
N GLN A 13 27.20 -1.00 -7.78
CA GLN A 13 27.09 -0.49 -6.42
C GLN A 13 26.08 -1.38 -5.70
N THR A 14 26.57 -2.09 -4.69
CA THR A 14 25.73 -2.92 -3.83
C THR A 14 24.65 -2.03 -3.21
N PRO A 15 23.35 -2.40 -3.28
CA PRO A 15 22.32 -1.64 -2.58
C PRO A 15 22.69 -1.52 -1.11
N ALA A 16 22.38 -0.36 -0.52
CA ALA A 16 22.61 -0.10 0.91
C ALA A 16 22.13 -1.31 1.71
N LYS A 17 23.04 -1.94 2.48
CA LYS A 17 22.71 -3.09 3.32
C LYS A 17 21.61 -2.64 4.28
N VAL A 18 20.38 -3.08 4.04
CA VAL A 18 19.30 -3.00 5.02
C VAL A 18 19.82 -3.72 6.26
N VAL A 19 20.02 -2.97 7.33
CA VAL A 19 20.44 -3.54 8.61
C VAL A 19 19.18 -4.11 9.25
N TYR A 20 18.92 -5.39 9.00
CA TYR A 20 17.96 -6.12 9.81
C TYR A 20 18.50 -6.16 11.25
N ASN A 21 17.73 -5.63 12.19
CA ASN A 21 18.11 -5.70 13.59
C ASN A 21 17.89 -7.14 14.06
N GLU A 22 18.98 -7.91 14.11
CA GLU A 22 19.03 -9.28 14.61
C GLU A 22 18.52 -9.42 16.07
N ASN A 23 18.33 -8.30 16.78
CA ASN A 23 17.81 -8.27 18.14
C ASN A 23 16.30 -8.01 18.25
N VAL A 24 15.55 -7.88 17.15
CA VAL A 24 14.07 -7.81 17.22
C VAL A 24 13.54 -9.19 17.54
N LYS A 25 13.33 -9.44 18.84
CA LYS A 25 12.68 -10.65 19.33
C LYS A 25 11.18 -10.44 19.30
N PHE A 26 10.52 -11.06 18.34
CA PHE A 26 9.07 -11.15 18.36
C PHE A 26 8.59 -12.14 19.43
N PRO A 27 7.39 -11.97 19.99
CA PRO A 27 6.77 -12.99 20.81
C PRO A 27 6.78 -14.35 20.08
N PRO A 28 7.03 -15.48 20.79
CA PRO A 28 7.03 -16.81 20.18
C PRO A 28 5.73 -17.14 19.42
N ASP A 29 4.62 -16.58 19.90
CA ASP A 29 3.29 -16.79 19.35
C ASP A 29 2.90 -15.76 18.27
N SER A 30 3.82 -14.90 17.85
CA SER A 30 3.57 -13.97 16.74
C SER A 30 3.50 -14.73 15.41
N GLN A 31 2.64 -14.28 14.50
CA GLN A 31 2.45 -14.94 13.21
C GLN A 31 3.75 -15.05 12.39
N VAL A 32 4.59 -14.00 12.43
CA VAL A 32 5.92 -13.98 11.79
C VAL A 32 6.81 -15.12 12.31
N GLN A 33 6.76 -15.44 13.60
CA GLN A 33 7.53 -16.55 14.19
C GLN A 33 6.89 -17.91 13.91
N ILE A 34 5.56 -18.03 14.04
CA ILE A 34 4.82 -19.28 13.82
C ILE A 34 4.98 -19.78 12.38
N MET A 35 4.97 -18.87 11.41
CA MET A 35 5.10 -19.20 9.99
C MET A 35 6.53 -19.48 9.54
N SER A 36 7.52 -19.09 10.35
CA SER A 36 8.93 -19.31 10.05
C SER A 36 9.36 -20.71 10.46
N HIS A 37 9.81 -21.52 9.50
CA HIS A 37 10.46 -22.80 9.79
C HIS A 37 11.91 -22.81 9.30
N GLY A 38 12.86 -23.06 10.21
CA GLY A 38 14.29 -23.13 9.91
C GLY A 38 15.10 -22.03 10.60
N PRO A 39 16.41 -21.90 10.26
CA PRO A 39 17.34 -21.02 10.97
C PRO A 39 17.21 -19.53 10.65
N ASN A 40 16.47 -19.18 9.59
CA ASN A 40 16.33 -17.82 9.10
C ASN A 40 14.86 -17.39 9.20
N PRO A 41 14.41 -16.90 10.38
CA PRO A 41 13.03 -16.46 10.54
C PRO A 41 12.78 -15.16 9.79
N LEU A 42 11.52 -14.94 9.43
CA LEU A 42 11.02 -13.63 9.04
C LEU A 42 11.19 -12.64 10.20
N VAL A 43 11.41 -11.37 9.87
CA VAL A 43 11.86 -10.34 10.81
C VAL A 43 10.93 -9.13 10.88
N GLY A 44 9.83 -9.14 10.13
CA GLY A 44 8.83 -8.09 10.17
C GLY A 44 9.33 -6.75 9.65
N ILE A 45 8.75 -5.68 10.17
CA ILE A 45 9.09 -4.31 9.78
C ILE A 45 10.54 -4.02 10.23
N PRO A 46 11.46 -3.64 9.32
CA PRO A 46 12.84 -3.34 9.68
C PRO A 46 12.97 -2.07 10.53
N SER A 47 14.07 -1.98 11.28
CA SER A 47 14.48 -0.76 11.97
C SER A 47 15.63 -0.08 11.23
N PHE A 48 15.73 1.25 11.34
CA PHE A 48 16.74 2.05 10.63
C PHE A 48 17.56 2.88 11.61
N ASN A 49 18.85 3.09 11.32
CA ASN A 49 19.73 3.88 12.20
C ASN A 49 19.51 5.39 12.02
N THR A 50 19.02 5.79 10.84
CA THR A 50 18.74 7.19 10.52
C THR A 50 17.39 7.34 9.83
N HIS A 51 16.78 8.53 9.97
CA HIS A 51 15.58 8.86 9.21
C HIS A 51 15.83 8.85 7.69
N GLN A 52 17.05 9.16 7.25
CA GLN A 52 17.43 9.10 5.84
C GLN A 52 17.39 7.66 5.30
N GLU A 53 17.95 6.68 6.01
CA GLU A 53 17.87 5.26 5.63
C GLU A 53 16.42 4.78 5.57
N HIS A 54 15.61 5.14 6.58
CA HIS A 54 14.18 4.81 6.60
C HIS A 54 13.46 5.43 5.40
N ARG A 55 13.73 6.71 5.10
CA ARG A 55 13.16 7.43 3.96
C ARG A 55 13.53 6.76 2.63
N GLN A 56 14.78 6.37 2.45
CA GLN A 56 15.21 5.69 1.24
C GLN A 56 14.48 4.36 1.05
N HIS A 57 14.36 3.57 2.12
CA HIS A 57 13.63 2.31 2.11
C HIS A 57 12.16 2.51 1.69
N ILE A 58 11.42 3.40 2.34
CA ILE A 58 10.00 3.62 2.01
C ILE A 58 9.80 4.11 0.57
N LEU A 59 10.71 4.93 0.04
CA LEU A 59 10.59 5.47 -1.32
C LEU A 59 10.88 4.42 -2.39
N VAL A 60 11.84 3.53 -2.15
CA VAL A 60 12.10 2.37 -3.02
C VAL A 60 10.92 1.41 -3.00
N HIS A 61 10.39 1.10 -1.81
CA HIS A 61 9.24 0.22 -1.66
C HIS A 61 7.99 0.81 -2.31
N LEU A 62 7.73 2.11 -2.12
CA LEU A 62 6.66 2.85 -2.78
C LEU A 62 6.74 2.72 -4.32
N ALA A 63 7.94 2.89 -4.90
CA ALA A 63 8.13 2.71 -6.33
C ALA A 63 7.90 1.25 -6.78
N ALA A 64 8.40 0.27 -6.03
CA ALA A 64 8.21 -1.15 -6.30
C ALA A 64 6.73 -1.54 -6.27
N ILE A 65 5.97 -1.03 -5.29
CA ILE A 65 4.54 -1.27 -5.15
C ILE A 65 3.77 -0.74 -6.36
N PHE A 66 4.08 0.45 -6.86
CA PHE A 66 3.45 0.94 -8.09
C PHE A 66 3.76 0.02 -9.28
N ARG A 67 5.01 -0.45 -9.41
CA ARG A 67 5.35 -1.39 -10.49
C ARG A 67 4.58 -2.70 -10.37
N ASN A 68 4.43 -3.23 -9.15
CA ASN A 68 3.58 -4.38 -8.88
C ASN A 68 2.12 -4.11 -9.26
N TRP A 69 1.56 -2.96 -8.88
CA TRP A 69 0.20 -2.55 -9.26
C TRP A 69 0.03 -2.47 -10.78
N ALA A 70 1.04 -2.02 -11.52
CA ALA A 70 1.03 -2.07 -12.98
C ALA A 70 0.97 -3.51 -13.51
N ARG A 71 1.74 -4.43 -12.90
CA ARG A 71 1.74 -5.86 -13.25
C ARG A 71 0.41 -6.54 -12.93
N CYS A 72 -0.22 -6.18 -11.82
CA CYS A 72 -1.53 -6.68 -11.41
C CYS A 72 -2.69 -6.07 -12.21
N GLY A 73 -2.44 -5.07 -13.08
CA GLY A 73 -3.46 -4.42 -13.88
C GLY A 73 -4.32 -3.40 -13.12
N PHE A 74 -3.77 -2.77 -12.07
CA PHE A 74 -4.47 -1.76 -11.26
C PHE A 74 -4.42 -0.35 -11.85
N THR A 75 -3.79 -0.17 -13.01
CA THR A 75 -3.68 1.11 -13.70
C THR A 75 -5.01 1.53 -14.32
N GLU A 76 -5.41 2.79 -14.11
CA GLU A 76 -6.56 3.42 -14.76
C GLU A 76 -6.17 4.85 -15.17
N GLY A 77 -5.67 5.01 -16.40
CA GLY A 77 -5.19 6.30 -16.91
C GLY A 77 -4.15 6.96 -15.98
N ILE A 78 -4.52 8.09 -15.37
CA ILE A 78 -3.70 8.85 -14.41
C ILE A 78 -4.20 8.76 -12.96
N SER A 79 -5.22 7.94 -12.71
CA SER A 79 -5.79 7.70 -11.39
C SER A 79 -4.90 6.80 -10.55
N GLY A 80 -5.16 6.81 -9.25
CA GLY A 80 -4.45 6.00 -8.27
C GLY A 80 -3.27 6.74 -7.66
N HIS A 81 -3.17 6.61 -6.35
CA HIS A 81 -2.20 7.33 -5.55
C HIS A 81 -1.91 6.60 -4.25
N ILE A 82 -0.66 6.74 -3.83
CA ILE A 82 -0.16 6.24 -2.57
C ILE A 82 0.57 7.40 -1.88
N SER A 83 0.27 7.63 -0.61
CA SER A 83 1.04 8.55 0.23
C SER A 83 1.72 7.81 1.37
N VAL A 84 2.91 8.27 1.75
CA VAL A 84 3.65 7.74 2.89
C VAL A 84 4.18 8.90 3.74
N ARG A 85 3.88 8.91 5.04
CA ARG A 85 4.35 9.90 6.00
C ARG A 85 5.88 9.85 6.09
N ASP A 86 6.51 11.02 6.09
CA ASP A 86 7.96 11.11 6.23
C ASP A 86 8.41 10.66 7.64
N PRO A 87 9.49 9.87 7.77
CA PRO A 87 9.90 9.33 9.06
C PRO A 87 10.55 10.34 10.01
N GLU A 88 10.97 11.51 9.51
CA GLU A 88 11.56 12.60 10.30
C GLU A 88 10.54 13.73 10.55
N HIS A 89 9.68 13.96 9.56
CA HIS A 89 8.77 15.08 9.50
C HIS A 89 7.32 14.60 9.38
N ALA A 90 6.68 14.35 10.52
CA ALA A 90 5.35 13.75 10.57
C ALA A 90 4.25 14.61 9.88
N ASP A 91 4.49 15.90 9.67
CA ASP A 91 3.67 16.87 8.93
C ASP A 91 3.85 16.79 7.40
N CYS A 92 4.71 15.90 6.91
CA CYS A 92 5.02 15.74 5.49
C CYS A 92 4.68 14.33 4.99
N ILE A 93 4.26 14.23 3.72
CA ILE A 93 3.98 12.96 3.02
C ILE A 93 4.69 12.91 1.67
N TRP A 94 5.20 11.74 1.32
CA TRP A 94 5.71 11.40 -0.01
C TRP A 94 4.60 10.81 -0.86
N MET A 95 4.43 11.28 -2.10
CA MET A 95 3.36 10.85 -3.00
C MET A 95 3.85 10.75 -4.44
N ASN A 96 3.25 9.86 -5.24
CA ASN A 96 3.56 9.75 -6.66
C ASN A 96 3.14 11.00 -7.47
N PRO A 97 3.91 11.34 -8.52
CA PRO A 97 3.52 12.39 -9.46
C PRO A 97 2.38 11.93 -10.37
N ILE A 98 1.57 12.87 -10.85
CA ILE A 98 0.54 12.57 -11.84
C ILE A 98 1.15 12.30 -13.22
N GLY A 99 0.51 11.40 -13.98
CA GLY A 99 0.81 11.16 -15.39
C GLY A 99 2.09 10.37 -15.67
N LYS A 100 2.81 9.88 -14.65
CA LYS A 100 3.90 8.90 -14.85
C LYS A 100 3.31 7.51 -14.69
N HIS A 101 3.50 6.66 -15.70
CA HIS A 101 2.97 5.30 -15.66
C HIS A 101 3.57 4.53 -14.48
N PHE A 102 2.75 3.77 -13.76
CA PHE A 102 3.16 3.08 -12.54
C PHE A 102 4.38 2.15 -12.74
N SER A 103 4.45 1.45 -13.88
CA SER A 103 5.60 0.58 -14.22
C SER A 103 6.94 1.32 -14.41
N LEU A 104 6.93 2.65 -14.53
CA LEU A 104 8.12 3.47 -14.77
C LEU A 104 8.55 4.26 -13.54
N LEU A 105 7.77 4.24 -12.46
CA LEU A 105 8.09 4.96 -11.24
C LEU A 105 9.37 4.41 -10.59
N ASN A 106 10.18 5.30 -10.04
CA ASN A 106 11.33 5.02 -9.20
C ASN A 106 11.28 5.91 -7.94
N ALA A 107 12.15 5.64 -6.98
CA ALA A 107 12.16 6.34 -5.70
C ALA A 107 12.33 7.87 -5.82
N SER A 108 13.10 8.34 -6.82
CA SER A 108 13.34 9.77 -7.04
C SER A 108 12.27 10.48 -7.88
N ASP A 109 11.16 9.81 -8.20
CA ASP A 109 10.01 10.45 -8.84
C ASP A 109 9.05 11.09 -7.85
N MET A 110 9.12 10.72 -6.57
CA MET A 110 8.14 11.11 -5.57
C MET A 110 8.22 12.60 -5.25
N LEU A 111 7.08 13.19 -4.91
CA LEU A 111 6.97 14.55 -4.39
C LEU A 111 6.81 14.48 -2.87
N CYS A 112 7.41 15.42 -2.15
CA CYS A 112 7.11 15.61 -0.73
C CYS A 112 6.15 16.79 -0.56
N LEU A 113 5.02 16.59 0.11
CA LEU A 113 4.00 17.60 0.36
C LEU A 113 3.77 17.79 1.87
N GLU A 114 3.55 19.03 2.29
CA GLU A 114 3.00 19.34 3.61
C GLU A 114 1.55 18.84 3.68
N VAL A 115 1.21 18.07 4.72
CA VAL A 115 -0.12 17.50 4.93
C VAL A 115 -1.18 18.59 5.02
N ASP A 116 -0.90 19.70 5.71
CA ASP A 116 -1.90 20.74 5.95
C ASP A 116 -2.18 21.62 4.74
N THR A 117 -1.15 21.95 3.96
CA THR A 117 -1.22 22.99 2.92
C THR A 117 -1.19 22.44 1.50
N GLY A 118 -0.71 21.20 1.30
CA GLY A 118 -0.40 20.65 -0.02
C GLY A 118 0.78 21.32 -0.70
N ARG A 119 1.53 22.16 0.00
CA ARG A 119 2.74 22.78 -0.54
C ARG A 119 3.79 21.71 -0.78
N ILE A 120 4.38 21.71 -1.98
CA ILE A 120 5.49 20.82 -2.31
C ILE A 120 6.75 21.34 -1.63
N VAL A 121 7.28 20.55 -0.70
CA VAL A 121 8.42 20.87 0.16
C VAL A 121 9.66 20.05 -0.14
N GLY A 122 9.62 19.16 -1.12
CA GLY A 122 10.78 18.34 -1.44
C GLY A 122 10.50 17.35 -2.57
N GLY A 123 11.50 16.52 -2.84
CA GLY A 123 11.42 15.53 -3.91
C GLY A 123 11.42 16.13 -5.32
N ASN A 124 10.80 15.43 -6.25
CA ASN A 124 10.87 15.74 -7.66
C ASN A 124 9.70 16.60 -8.14
N LYS A 125 10.00 17.88 -8.38
CA LYS A 125 9.01 18.89 -8.76
C LYS A 125 8.78 19.00 -10.27
N THR A 126 9.31 18.05 -11.07
CA THR A 126 9.17 18.09 -12.55
C THR A 126 7.76 17.76 -13.03
N ARG A 127 6.93 17.13 -12.18
CA ARG A 127 5.54 16.79 -12.46
C ARG A 127 4.66 17.20 -11.27
N PRO A 128 3.39 17.55 -11.49
CA PRO A 128 2.50 17.95 -10.40
C PRO A 128 2.01 16.73 -9.59
N ALA A 129 1.54 17.00 -8.36
CA ALA A 129 0.79 16.03 -7.57
C ALA A 129 -0.68 15.93 -8.06
N ASN A 130 -1.36 14.83 -7.74
CA ASN A 130 -2.80 14.69 -7.95
C ASN A 130 -3.54 15.44 -6.83
N ALA A 131 -4.08 16.64 -7.13
CA ALA A 131 -4.70 17.50 -6.11
C ALA A 131 -5.91 16.86 -5.41
N PRO A 132 -6.91 16.28 -6.10
CA PRO A 132 -7.99 15.55 -5.43
C PRO A 132 -7.48 14.40 -4.55
N GLY A 133 -6.57 13.58 -5.07
CA GLY A 133 -5.99 12.46 -4.31
C GLY A 133 -5.25 12.94 -3.06
N PHE A 134 -4.52 14.05 -3.16
CA PHE A 134 -3.84 14.66 -2.02
C PHE A 134 -4.81 15.05 -0.91
N TYR A 135 -5.91 15.75 -1.22
CA TYR A 135 -6.84 16.21 -0.19
C TYR A 135 -7.54 15.06 0.55
N ILE A 136 -7.87 13.97 -0.16
CA ILE A 136 -8.39 12.75 0.48
C ILE A 136 -7.37 12.21 1.49
N HIS A 137 -6.11 12.03 1.06
CA HIS A 137 -5.04 11.49 1.88
C HIS A 137 -4.67 12.42 3.05
N SER A 138 -4.70 13.73 2.83
CA SER A 138 -4.43 14.77 3.83
C SER A 138 -5.41 14.65 5.01
N GLU A 139 -6.71 14.62 4.74
CA GLU A 139 -7.73 14.55 5.80
C GLU A 139 -7.65 13.22 6.57
N ILE A 140 -7.35 12.11 5.90
CA ILE A 140 -7.11 10.82 6.58
C ILE A 140 -5.86 10.87 7.45
N HIS A 141 -4.73 11.41 6.95
CA HIS A 141 -3.50 11.54 7.75
C HIS A 141 -3.65 12.49 8.94
N LYS A 142 -4.48 13.53 8.85
CA LYS A 142 -4.83 14.43 9.96
C LYS A 142 -5.67 13.72 11.02
N ALA A 143 -6.67 12.96 10.58
CA ALA A 143 -7.58 12.24 11.47
C ALA A 143 -6.94 10.99 12.12
N ARG A 144 -5.97 10.37 11.44
CA ARG A 144 -5.29 9.14 11.85
C ARG A 144 -3.76 9.35 11.90
N PRO A 145 -3.22 9.92 12.98
CA PRO A 145 -1.77 10.08 13.15
C PRO A 145 -1.00 8.74 13.15
N ASP A 146 -1.67 7.63 13.51
CA ASP A 146 -1.14 6.27 13.47
C ASP A 146 -0.99 5.72 12.04
N VAL A 147 -1.69 6.30 11.06
CA VAL A 147 -1.59 5.91 9.65
C VAL A 147 -0.37 6.58 9.02
N HIS A 148 0.53 5.72 8.54
CA HIS A 148 1.77 6.10 7.89
C HIS A 148 1.68 5.95 6.37
N ALA A 149 0.87 5.03 5.86
CA ALA A 149 0.66 4.88 4.42
C ALA A 149 -0.82 4.75 4.08
N ILE A 150 -1.20 5.32 2.93
CA ILE A 150 -2.54 5.22 2.37
C ILE A 150 -2.41 4.82 0.91
N CYS A 151 -3.15 3.80 0.50
CA CYS A 151 -3.17 3.27 -0.86
C CYS A 151 -4.57 3.39 -1.45
N HIS A 152 -4.69 3.97 -2.65
CA HIS A 152 -5.94 4.07 -3.39
C HIS A 152 -5.74 3.82 -4.89
N ALA A 153 -6.62 3.03 -5.49
CA ALA A 153 -6.70 2.86 -6.95
C ALA A 153 -8.12 2.44 -7.41
N HIS A 154 -8.34 2.57 -8.71
CA HIS A 154 -9.61 2.28 -9.39
C HIS A 154 -9.57 0.90 -10.03
N THR A 155 -9.31 -0.13 -9.23
CA THR A 155 -9.24 -1.51 -9.71
C THR A 155 -10.58 -2.00 -10.24
N ILE A 156 -10.55 -2.96 -11.17
CA ILE A 156 -11.75 -3.48 -11.82
C ILE A 156 -12.66 -4.16 -10.79
N ALA A 157 -12.12 -5.08 -9.99
CA ALA A 157 -12.91 -5.86 -9.04
C ALA A 157 -13.38 -5.01 -7.85
N GLY A 158 -12.49 -4.17 -7.31
CA GLY A 158 -12.82 -3.21 -6.27
C GLY A 158 -13.97 -2.28 -6.65
N ARG A 159 -13.90 -1.65 -7.84
CA ARG A 159 -15.03 -0.84 -8.34
C ARG A 159 -16.29 -1.66 -8.56
N ALA A 160 -16.18 -2.85 -9.16
CA ALA A 160 -17.32 -3.72 -9.42
C ALA A 160 -18.04 -4.14 -8.13
N TRP A 161 -17.32 -4.39 -7.04
CA TRP A 161 -17.93 -4.68 -5.74
C TRP A 161 -18.47 -3.41 -5.06
N SER A 162 -17.76 -2.29 -5.18
CA SER A 162 -18.10 -1.04 -4.49
C SER A 162 -19.52 -0.54 -4.78
N VAL A 163 -20.06 -0.84 -5.96
CA VAL A 163 -21.42 -0.40 -6.36
C VAL A 163 -22.53 -0.96 -5.47
N PHE A 164 -22.25 -2.03 -4.73
CA PHE A 164 -23.23 -2.62 -3.81
C PHE A 164 -23.30 -1.91 -2.48
N GLY A 165 -22.31 -1.08 -2.12
CA GLY A 165 -22.25 -0.39 -0.82
C GLY A 165 -22.28 -1.37 0.35
N LYS A 166 -21.56 -2.50 0.25
CA LYS A 166 -21.60 -3.60 1.23
C LYS A 166 -20.20 -4.09 1.62
N PRO A 167 -20.02 -4.58 2.86
CA PRO A 167 -18.79 -5.22 3.26
C PRO A 167 -18.60 -6.55 2.53
N LEU A 168 -17.39 -7.10 2.60
CA LEU A 168 -17.12 -8.46 2.12
C LEU A 168 -17.55 -9.49 3.17
N ASP A 169 -18.00 -10.64 2.69
CA ASP A 169 -18.29 -11.80 3.53
C ASP A 169 -17.00 -12.55 3.84
N MET A 170 -16.89 -13.11 5.06
CA MET A 170 -15.76 -13.95 5.45
C MET A 170 -15.86 -15.35 4.83
N ILE A 171 -15.67 -15.45 3.51
CA ILE A 171 -15.86 -16.69 2.72
C ILE A 171 -14.55 -17.44 2.44
N THR A 172 -13.40 -16.78 2.60
CA THR A 172 -12.06 -17.36 2.47
C THR A 172 -11.20 -16.96 3.66
N GLN A 173 -10.10 -17.67 3.88
CA GLN A 173 -9.20 -17.36 4.99
C GLN A 173 -8.62 -15.93 4.85
N ASP A 174 -8.19 -15.56 3.65
CA ASP A 174 -7.48 -14.29 3.40
C ASP A 174 -8.33 -13.06 3.72
N VAL A 175 -9.63 -13.07 3.38
CA VAL A 175 -10.52 -11.92 3.65
C VAL A 175 -10.73 -11.68 5.16
N CYS A 176 -10.41 -12.65 6.02
CA CYS A 176 -10.43 -12.44 7.47
C CYS A 176 -9.36 -11.45 7.96
N ASP A 177 -8.36 -11.09 7.16
CA ASP A 177 -7.43 -9.99 7.44
C ASP A 177 -8.16 -8.63 7.56
N PHE A 178 -9.41 -8.59 7.11
CA PHE A 178 -10.33 -7.45 7.22
C PHE A 178 -11.46 -7.65 8.24
N TYR A 179 -11.48 -8.75 9.00
CA TYR A 179 -12.55 -9.03 9.96
C TYR A 179 -12.63 -7.93 11.04
N GLY A 180 -13.75 -7.18 11.05
CA GLY A 180 -13.95 -6.05 11.95
C GLY A 180 -13.07 -4.82 11.64
N ALA A 181 -12.37 -4.82 10.50
CA ALA A 181 -11.42 -3.79 10.11
C ALA A 181 -11.63 -3.26 8.67
N LEU A 182 -12.79 -3.54 8.07
CA LEU A 182 -13.20 -3.03 6.77
C LEU A 182 -14.38 -2.09 6.92
N ALA A 183 -14.13 -0.82 6.64
CA ALA A 183 -15.16 0.20 6.55
C ALA A 183 -15.89 0.08 5.20
N VAL A 184 -17.13 0.56 5.21
CA VAL A 184 -17.91 0.79 3.99
C VAL A 184 -18.34 2.23 4.03
N ASP A 185 -17.96 2.95 2.99
CA ASP A 185 -18.42 4.28 2.73
C ASP A 185 -19.56 4.19 1.71
N ASP A 186 -20.79 4.19 2.23
CA ASP A 186 -22.03 3.92 1.49
C ASP A 186 -22.67 5.18 0.89
N GLU A 187 -21.93 6.28 0.87
CA GLU A 187 -22.32 7.54 0.25
C GLU A 187 -21.38 7.82 -0.94
N TYR A 188 -21.97 8.19 -2.09
CA TYR A 188 -21.22 8.75 -3.20
C TYR A 188 -21.54 10.25 -3.29
N GLY A 189 -20.62 11.08 -2.81
CA GLY A 189 -20.81 12.53 -2.78
C GLY A 189 -20.83 13.21 -4.16
N GLY A 190 -20.50 12.50 -5.25
CA GLY A 190 -20.31 13.14 -6.56
C GLY A 190 -19.11 14.09 -6.57
N ILE A 191 -19.21 15.23 -7.25
CA ILE A 191 -18.18 16.28 -7.23
C ILE A 191 -18.28 17.06 -5.89
N VAL A 192 -18.14 16.38 -4.76
CA VAL A 192 -17.80 17.01 -3.48
C VAL A 192 -16.37 17.55 -3.55
N THR A 193 -16.03 18.49 -2.68
CA THR A 193 -14.61 18.84 -2.54
C THR A 193 -13.86 17.61 -2.01
N ALA A 194 -12.68 17.35 -2.55
CA ALA A 194 -11.89 16.17 -2.15
C ALA A 194 -11.56 16.15 -0.63
N GLU A 195 -11.61 17.30 0.04
CA GLU A 195 -11.50 17.40 1.50
C GLU A 195 -12.74 16.86 2.23
N GLU A 196 -13.95 17.12 1.74
CA GLU A 196 -15.18 16.55 2.32
C GLU A 196 -15.23 15.04 2.14
N GLU A 197 -14.83 14.55 0.97
CA GLU A 197 -14.65 13.11 0.73
C GLU A 197 -13.60 12.53 1.70
N GLY A 198 -12.43 13.15 1.81
CA GLY A 198 -11.38 12.74 2.75
C GLY A 198 -11.86 12.65 4.20
N ARG A 199 -12.58 13.67 4.69
CA ARG A 199 -13.14 13.69 6.06
C ARG A 199 -14.17 12.59 6.28
N ARG A 200 -15.03 12.35 5.30
CA ARG A 200 -16.05 11.28 5.37
C ARG A 200 -15.39 9.91 5.38
N ILE A 201 -14.42 9.66 4.51
CA ILE A 201 -13.64 8.41 4.49
C ILE A 201 -12.91 8.22 5.82
N ALA A 202 -12.26 9.26 6.35
CA ALA A 202 -11.58 9.21 7.64
C ALA A 202 -12.54 8.85 8.79
N HIS A 203 -13.75 9.43 8.77
CA HIS A 203 -14.80 9.08 9.73
C HIS A 203 -15.22 7.61 9.62
N GLN A 204 -15.45 7.10 8.40
CA GLN A 204 -15.85 5.71 8.17
C GLN A 204 -14.76 4.70 8.54
N LEU A 205 -13.49 5.02 8.25
CA LEU A 205 -12.35 4.22 8.71
C LEU A 205 -12.34 4.09 10.24
N GLY A 206 -12.74 5.17 10.94
CA GLY A 206 -12.68 5.21 12.40
C GLY A 206 -11.27 4.93 12.91
N PRO A 207 -11.12 4.48 14.17
CA PRO A 207 -9.79 4.27 14.78
C PRO A 207 -9.13 2.93 14.45
N LYS A 208 -9.86 1.98 13.82
CA LYS A 208 -9.42 0.57 13.70
C LYS A 208 -9.41 0.02 12.29
N SER A 209 -10.21 0.56 11.38
CA SER A 209 -10.28 -0.01 10.03
C SER A 209 -8.96 0.19 9.29
N LYS A 210 -8.61 -0.83 8.51
CA LYS A 210 -7.42 -0.89 7.65
C LYS A 210 -7.77 -0.77 6.17
N GLY A 211 -9.04 -0.92 5.82
CA GLY A 211 -9.56 -0.73 4.47
C GLY A 211 -10.92 -0.06 4.48
N ALA A 212 -11.26 0.53 3.35
CA ALA A 212 -12.57 1.09 3.05
C ALA A 212 -12.99 0.72 1.62
N ILE A 213 -14.22 0.28 1.47
CA ILE A 213 -14.91 0.19 0.18
C ILE A 213 -15.63 1.52 -0.03
N LEU A 214 -15.33 2.21 -1.14
CA LEU A 214 -15.86 3.53 -1.45
C LEU A 214 -16.94 3.41 -2.53
N LEU A 215 -18.21 3.63 -2.16
CA LEU A 215 -19.36 3.44 -3.05
C LEU A 215 -19.15 4.11 -4.41
N ASN A 216 -19.26 3.32 -5.49
CA ASN A 216 -19.08 3.74 -6.88
C ASN A 216 -17.70 4.31 -7.25
N HIS A 217 -16.71 4.29 -6.35
CA HIS A 217 -15.40 4.91 -6.57
C HIS A 217 -14.27 3.88 -6.65
N GLY A 218 -14.12 3.02 -5.63
CA GLY A 218 -13.01 2.07 -5.59
C GLY A 218 -12.69 1.63 -4.17
N LEU A 219 -11.40 1.37 -3.92
CA LEU A 219 -10.90 0.88 -2.65
C LEU A 219 -9.89 1.86 -2.06
N LEU A 220 -9.77 1.86 -0.74
CA LEU A 220 -8.70 2.57 -0.04
C LEU A 220 -8.22 1.70 1.12
N THR A 221 -6.91 1.61 1.34
CA THR A 221 -6.34 0.93 2.49
C THR A 221 -5.33 1.82 3.21
N VAL A 222 -5.14 1.54 4.49
CA VAL A 222 -4.22 2.26 5.37
C VAL A 222 -3.34 1.28 6.14
N GLY A 223 -2.13 1.71 6.50
CA GLY A 223 -1.18 0.89 7.25
C GLY A 223 -0.09 1.69 7.95
N HIS A 224 0.71 0.98 8.75
CA HIS A 224 1.90 1.52 9.39
C HIS A 224 3.11 1.57 8.44
N THR A 225 3.04 0.79 7.36
CA THR A 225 4.01 0.77 6.27
C THR A 225 3.27 0.80 4.94
N VAL A 226 3.95 1.25 3.90
CA VAL A 226 3.42 1.21 2.53
C VAL A 226 3.22 -0.23 2.06
N ASP A 227 4.08 -1.13 2.53
CA ASP A 227 4.03 -2.58 2.35
C ASP A 227 2.71 -3.17 2.86
N GLU A 228 2.38 -2.96 4.15
CA GLU A 228 1.14 -3.40 4.78
C GLU A 228 -0.08 -2.86 4.01
N ALA A 229 -0.12 -1.56 3.77
CA ALA A 229 -1.24 -0.92 3.09
C ALA A 229 -1.43 -1.48 1.67
N SER A 230 -0.34 -1.70 0.94
CA SER A 230 -0.38 -2.21 -0.44
C SER A 230 -0.76 -3.68 -0.55
N PHE A 231 -0.28 -4.53 0.37
CA PHE A 231 -0.68 -5.93 0.43
C PHE A 231 -2.17 -6.04 0.72
N LEU A 232 -2.65 -5.33 1.75
CA LEU A 232 -4.06 -5.25 2.08
C LEU A 232 -4.89 -4.75 0.90
N PHE A 233 -4.39 -3.78 0.13
CA PHE A 233 -5.07 -3.28 -1.07
C PHE A 233 -5.28 -4.39 -2.11
N GLY A 234 -4.21 -5.12 -2.44
CA GLY A 234 -4.27 -6.24 -3.36
C GLY A 234 -5.15 -7.39 -2.85
N LEU A 235 -5.10 -7.70 -1.55
CA LEU A 235 -5.93 -8.69 -0.92
C LEU A 235 -7.42 -8.29 -0.95
N LEU A 236 -7.73 -7.02 -0.71
CA LEU A 236 -9.09 -6.48 -0.79
C LEU A 236 -9.65 -6.60 -2.21
N ASP A 237 -8.89 -6.19 -3.23
CA ASP A 237 -9.30 -6.29 -4.63
C ASP A 237 -9.53 -7.75 -5.07
N ARG A 238 -8.60 -8.66 -4.73
CA ARG A 238 -8.76 -10.10 -4.99
C ARG A 238 -9.98 -10.67 -4.28
N SER A 239 -10.25 -10.24 -3.04
CA SER A 239 -11.42 -10.68 -2.28
C SER A 239 -12.72 -10.17 -2.90
N CYS A 240 -12.75 -8.94 -3.42
CA CYS A 240 -13.86 -8.44 -4.24
C CYS A 240 -14.09 -9.32 -5.48
N ALA A 241 -13.03 -9.68 -6.22
CA ALA A 241 -13.14 -10.57 -7.39
C ALA A 241 -13.69 -11.95 -7.02
N ILE A 242 -13.19 -12.57 -5.95
CA ILE A 242 -13.66 -13.86 -5.45
C ILE A 242 -15.14 -13.76 -5.07
N GLN A 243 -15.53 -12.73 -4.32
CA GLN A 243 -16.92 -12.61 -3.88
C GLN A 243 -17.86 -12.38 -5.05
N LEU A 244 -17.51 -11.56 -6.05
CA LEU A 244 -18.29 -11.40 -7.28
C LEU A 244 -18.52 -12.75 -7.99
N GLN A 245 -17.49 -13.60 -8.10
CA GLN A 245 -17.62 -14.92 -8.70
C GLN A 245 -18.53 -15.85 -7.90
N VAL A 246 -18.44 -15.80 -6.57
CA VAL A 246 -19.30 -16.59 -5.67
C VAL A 246 -20.75 -16.12 -5.75
N GLU A 247 -21.02 -14.81 -5.77
CA GLU A 247 -22.38 -14.28 -5.94
C GLU A 247 -22.97 -14.71 -7.30
N ALA A 248 -22.19 -14.62 -8.37
CA ALA A 248 -22.61 -15.07 -9.70
C ALA A 248 -22.94 -16.57 -9.74
N ALA A 249 -22.10 -17.41 -9.13
CA ALA A 249 -22.32 -18.85 -9.05
C ALA A 249 -23.58 -19.21 -8.23
N CYS A 250 -23.80 -18.53 -7.10
CA CYS A 250 -24.99 -18.73 -6.27
C CYS A 250 -26.27 -18.27 -6.98
N ASN A 251 -26.20 -17.17 -7.74
CA ASN A 251 -27.32 -16.68 -8.55
C ASN A 251 -27.65 -17.63 -9.72
N GLY A 252 -26.63 -18.19 -10.38
CA GLY A 252 -26.81 -19.15 -11.48
C GLY A 252 -27.23 -20.56 -11.02
N ASN A 253 -26.89 -20.94 -9.79
CA ASN A 253 -27.31 -22.20 -9.19
C ASN A 253 -27.70 -21.99 -7.71
N PRO A 254 -29.00 -21.83 -7.42
CA PRO A 254 -29.49 -21.56 -6.07
C PRO A 254 -29.20 -22.66 -5.03
N THR A 255 -28.73 -23.85 -5.46
CA THR A 255 -28.32 -24.93 -4.55
C THR A 255 -26.94 -24.69 -3.94
N LEU A 256 -26.09 -23.88 -4.58
CA LEU A 256 -24.82 -23.44 -4.02
C LEU A 256 -25.10 -22.38 -2.94
N LYS A 257 -24.68 -22.67 -1.71
CA LYS A 257 -24.81 -21.77 -0.56
C LYS A 257 -23.44 -21.44 -0.01
N LYS A 258 -23.19 -20.14 0.24
CA LYS A 258 -22.00 -19.68 0.95
C LYS A 258 -21.94 -20.31 2.34
N LYS A 259 -20.75 -20.78 2.72
CA LYS A 259 -20.45 -21.17 4.11
C LYS A 259 -19.52 -20.12 4.68
N ILE A 260 -20.07 -19.24 5.51
CA ILE A 260 -19.32 -18.16 6.12
C ILE A 260 -18.43 -18.74 7.22
N ILE A 261 -17.16 -18.32 7.26
CA ILE A 261 -16.24 -18.63 8.34
C ILE A 261 -16.87 -18.10 9.64
N PRO A 262 -17.04 -18.94 10.68
CA PRO A 262 -17.70 -18.47 11.89
C PRO A 262 -16.87 -17.41 12.60
N HIS A 263 -17.55 -16.52 13.33
CA HIS A 263 -16.96 -15.30 13.90
C HIS A 263 -15.72 -15.56 14.74
N GLU A 264 -15.72 -16.63 15.55
CA GLU A 264 -14.58 -16.98 16.39
C GLU A 264 -13.33 -17.31 15.57
N GLN A 265 -13.49 -18.08 14.49
CA GLN A 265 -12.38 -18.44 13.59
C GLN A 265 -11.91 -17.23 12.77
N ALA A 266 -12.83 -16.38 12.32
CA ALA A 266 -12.47 -15.14 11.62
C ALA A 266 -11.71 -14.17 12.55
N ALA A 267 -12.16 -14.02 13.80
CA ALA A 267 -11.48 -13.20 14.81
C ALA A 267 -10.10 -13.73 15.17
N LEU A 268 -9.97 -15.04 15.37
CA LEU A 268 -8.67 -15.68 15.62
C LEU A 268 -7.73 -15.46 14.44
N ASN A 269 -8.19 -15.68 13.20
CA ASN A 269 -7.36 -15.45 12.03
C ASN A 269 -6.90 -13.99 11.95
N TYR A 270 -7.81 -13.03 12.11
CA TYR A 270 -7.47 -11.61 12.14
C TYR A 270 -6.45 -11.26 13.23
N SER A 271 -6.55 -11.86 14.42
CA SER A 271 -5.60 -11.59 15.50
C SER A 271 -4.17 -12.02 15.19
N LEU A 272 -3.99 -12.95 14.23
CA LEU A 272 -2.70 -13.46 13.79
C LEU A 272 -2.25 -12.77 12.49
N ALA A 273 -3.04 -12.90 11.43
CA ALA A 273 -2.73 -12.43 10.09
C ALA A 273 -2.94 -10.91 9.92
N GLY A 274 -3.79 -10.30 10.75
CA GLY A 274 -3.99 -8.86 10.75
C GLY A 274 -2.87 -8.06 11.44
N GLU A 275 -1.78 -8.68 11.89
CA GLU A 275 -0.68 -7.98 12.58
C GLU A 275 0.28 -7.30 11.58
N LYS A 276 0.74 -6.08 11.87
CA LYS A 276 1.48 -5.23 10.93
C LYS A 276 2.81 -5.82 10.43
N ASN A 277 3.52 -6.58 11.25
CA ASN A 277 4.77 -7.21 10.85
C ASN A 277 4.50 -8.39 9.92
N TRP A 278 3.43 -9.14 10.17
CA TRP A 278 3.01 -10.19 9.24
C TRP A 278 2.59 -9.60 7.88
N LEU A 279 1.73 -8.58 7.90
CA LEU A 279 1.26 -7.92 6.66
C LEU A 279 2.39 -7.24 5.89
N TYR A 280 3.43 -6.76 6.60
CA TYR A 280 4.66 -6.28 5.96
C TYR A 280 5.36 -7.41 5.20
N GLU A 281 5.52 -8.59 5.83
CA GLU A 281 6.18 -9.76 5.23
C GLU A 281 5.41 -10.33 4.04
N GLU A 282 4.07 -10.35 4.12
CA GLU A 282 3.19 -10.76 3.02
C GLU A 282 3.40 -9.93 1.74
N ALA A 283 3.77 -8.66 1.86
CA ALA A 283 4.05 -7.78 0.73
C ALA A 283 5.42 -8.06 0.07
N GLN A 284 6.38 -8.63 0.82
CA GLN A 284 7.78 -8.66 0.42
C GLN A 284 8.07 -9.44 -0.86
N PRO A 285 7.44 -10.61 -1.15
CA PRO A 285 7.75 -11.35 -2.37
C PRO A 285 7.54 -10.52 -3.64
N ASP A 286 6.44 -9.78 -3.73
CA ASP A 286 6.13 -8.94 -4.90
C ASP A 286 7.05 -7.71 -4.96
N ILE A 287 7.33 -7.08 -3.81
CA ILE A 287 8.22 -5.91 -3.72
C ILE A 287 9.65 -6.29 -4.11
N GLN A 288 10.17 -7.39 -3.58
CA GLN A 288 11.51 -7.90 -3.89
C GLN A 288 11.63 -8.28 -5.36
N MET A 289 10.61 -8.93 -5.93
CA MET A 289 10.56 -9.22 -7.36
C MET A 289 10.67 -7.94 -8.20
N GLU A 290 9.90 -6.89 -7.87
CA GLU A 290 9.96 -5.63 -8.62
C GLU A 290 11.30 -4.89 -8.46
N ILE A 291 11.90 -4.93 -7.26
CA ILE A 291 13.25 -4.38 -7.03
C ILE A 291 14.27 -5.12 -7.89
N GLU A 292 14.25 -6.45 -7.92
CA GLU A 292 15.17 -7.27 -8.71
C GLU A 292 15.00 -7.02 -10.20
N LEU A 293 13.76 -7.04 -10.71
CA LEU A 293 13.47 -6.81 -12.13
C LEU A 293 13.84 -5.39 -12.59
N ALA A 294 13.74 -4.41 -11.70
CA ALA A 294 14.09 -3.03 -12.00
C ALA A 294 15.60 -2.76 -12.00
N GLY A 295 16.36 -3.52 -11.22
CA GLY A 295 17.75 -3.22 -10.90
C GLY A 295 17.93 -1.80 -10.32
N ASP A 296 19.11 -1.22 -10.53
CA ASP A 296 19.51 0.09 -9.98
C ASP A 296 18.58 1.26 -10.34
N ILE A 297 17.71 1.11 -11.35
CA ILE A 297 16.78 2.16 -11.75
C ILE A 297 15.79 2.47 -10.64
N ILE A 298 15.39 1.48 -9.82
CA ILE A 298 14.33 1.70 -8.82
C ILE A 298 14.75 2.63 -7.70
N SER A 299 16.03 2.61 -7.33
CA SER A 299 16.62 3.39 -6.23
C SER A 299 17.42 4.61 -6.72
N ARG A 300 17.57 4.80 -8.03
CA ARG A 300 18.38 5.88 -8.60
C ARG A 300 17.96 7.25 -8.07
N GLY A 301 18.90 7.96 -7.46
CA GLY A 301 18.73 9.34 -6.99
C GLY A 301 17.96 9.45 -5.66
N VAL A 302 17.63 8.33 -5.00
CA VAL A 302 16.90 8.33 -3.73
C VAL A 302 17.66 9.04 -2.61
N GLU A 303 18.99 9.05 -2.68
CA GLU A 303 19.86 9.74 -1.73
C GLU A 303 19.67 11.27 -1.72
N ASN A 304 19.16 11.83 -2.82
CA ASN A 304 18.90 13.27 -2.98
C ASN A 304 17.48 13.66 -2.55
N MET A 305 16.65 12.69 -2.12
CA MET A 305 15.27 12.92 -1.71
C MET A 305 15.23 13.57 -0.33
N THR A 306 15.23 14.90 -0.34
CA THR A 306 15.30 15.76 0.84
C THR A 306 14.09 16.68 0.93
N ILE A 307 13.86 17.22 2.13
CA ILE A 307 12.83 18.22 2.41
C ILE A 307 13.49 19.59 2.58
N GLU A 308 13.04 20.55 1.79
CA GLU A 308 13.41 21.95 1.83
C GLU A 308 12.51 22.67 2.85
N ARG A 309 13.01 22.87 4.09
CA ARG A 309 12.36 23.77 5.04
C ARG A 309 12.90 25.19 4.86
N SER A 310 11.97 26.14 4.68
CA SER A 310 12.20 27.58 4.70
C SER A 310 12.29 28.12 6.11
#